data_AF-A0A0F9LIX0-F1
#
_entry.id   AF-A0A0F9LIX0-F1
#
_cell.length_a   1.000
_cell.length_b   1.000
_cell.length_c   1.000
_cell.angle_alpha   90.00
_cell.angle_beta   90.00
_cell.angle_gamma   90.00
#
_symmetry.space_group_name_H-M   'P 1'
#
loop_
_entity.id
_entity.type
_entity.pdbx_description
1 polymer ?
#
loop_
_entity_poly.entity_id
_entity_poly.type
_entity_poly.pdbx_seq_one_letter_code
_entity_poly.pdbx_strand_id
1 'polypeptide(L)' 'AIVIDGNILTSRGPGTAMDFALTIIEYLSNKKTRDGVEASLARTIF' A
#
# COMPACT_ATOMS: atom_id res chain seq x y z
N ALA A 1 -0.07 10.46 2.37
CA ALA A 1 0.07 9.97 3.75
C ALA A 1 -1.03 8.96 4.01
N ILE A 2 -0.66 7.83 4.60
CA ILE A 2 -1.56 6.76 5.02
C ILE A 2 -1.50 6.71 6.54
N VAL A 3 -2.64 6.58 7.19
CA VAL A 3 -2.73 6.48 8.65
C VAL A 3 -3.43 5.17 8.98
N ILE A 4 -2.86 4.44 9.95
CA ILE A 4 -3.38 3.18 10.46
C ILE A 4 -3.69 3.37 11.94
N ASP A 5 -4.93 3.13 12.33
CA ASP A 5 -5.36 3.08 13.73
C ASP A 5 -6.12 1.77 13.96
N GLY A 6 -5.47 0.80 14.61
CA GLY A 6 -5.99 -0.55 14.75
C GLY A 6 -6.29 -1.18 13.38
N ASN A 7 -7.57 -1.41 13.10
CA ASN A 7 -8.10 -1.95 11.84
C ASN A 7 -8.68 -0.89 10.89
N ILE A 8 -8.54 0.40 11.21
CA ILE A 8 -8.99 1.52 10.38
C ILE A 8 -7.80 2.07 9.61
N LEU A 9 -7.87 2.00 8.28
CA LEU A 9 -6.85 2.54 7.39
C LEU A 9 -7.47 3.69 6.58
N THR A 10 -6.79 4.84 6.54
CA THR A 10 -7.22 6.02 5.78
C THR A 10 -6.14 6.53 4.83
N SER A 11 -6.56 7.17 3.73
CA SER A 11 -5.71 7.69 2.66
C SER A 11 -6.16 9.08 2.23
N ARG A 12 -5.24 9.92 1.72
CA ARG A 12 -5.53 11.34 1.40
C ARG A 12 -6.22 11.54 0.04
N GLY A 13 -6.18 10.58 -0.87
CA GLY A 13 -6.83 10.70 -2.18
C GLY A 13 -6.13 9.92 -3.30
N PRO A 14 -6.42 10.22 -4.58
CA PRO A 14 -5.96 9.45 -5.73
C PRO A 14 -4.43 9.30 -5.81
N GLY A 15 -3.68 10.35 -5.45
CA GLY A 15 -2.21 10.33 -5.47
C GLY A 15 -1.57 9.38 -4.45
N THR A 16 -2.34 8.86 -3.49
CA THR A 16 -1.88 7.87 -2.49
C THR A 16 -2.60 6.53 -2.61
N ALA A 17 -3.35 6.30 -3.70
CA ALA A 17 -4.13 5.08 -3.89
C ALA A 17 -3.24 3.83 -3.99
N MET A 18 -2.12 3.91 -4.71
CA MET A 18 -1.18 2.79 -4.86
C MET A 18 -0.57 2.39 -3.51
N ASP A 19 -0.03 3.36 -2.78
CA ASP A 19 0.56 3.12 -1.46
C ASP A 19 -0.49 2.58 -0.48
N PHE A 20 -1.73 3.05 -0.58
CA PHE A 20 -2.84 2.59 0.26
C PHE A 20 -3.16 1.13 0.00
N ALA A 21 -3.27 0.73 -1.26
CA ALA A 21 -3.48 -0.67 -1.65
C ALA A 21 -2.33 -1.58 -1.17
N LEU A 22 -1.09 -1.16 -1.38
CA LEU A 22 0.09 -1.90 -0.91
C LEU A 22 0.11 -2.03 0.62
N THR A 23 -0.28 -0.97 1.34
CA THR A 23 -0.37 -1.00 2.81
C THR A 23 -1.43 -1.97 3.30
N ILE A 24 -2.59 -2.06 2.63
CA ILE A 24 -3.64 -3.05 2.94
C ILE A 24 -3.12 -4.47 2.74
N ILE A 25 -2.41 -4.73 1.64
CA ILE A 25 -1.82 -6.05 1.36
C ILE A 25 -0.82 -6.44 2.45
N GLU A 26 0.06 -5.52 2.84
CA GLU A 26 1.02 -5.76 3.91
C GLU A 26 0.32 -6.03 5.26
N TYR A 27 -0.70 -5.24 5.59
CA TYR A 27 -1.46 -5.37 6.84
C TYR A 27 -2.23 -6.69 6.95
N LEU A 28 -2.84 -7.16 5.85
CA LEU A 28 -3.66 -8.38 5.85
C LEU A 28 -2.85 -9.66 5.58
N SER A 29 -1.68 -9.54 4.96
CA SER A 29 -0.83 -10.68 4.60
C SER A 29 0.53 -10.58 5.27
N ASN A 30 1.50 -9.97 4.61
CA ASN A 30 2.85 -9.73 5.10
C ASN A 30 3.62 -8.86 4.10
N LYS A 31 4.78 -8.36 4.54
CA LYS A 31 5.66 -7.53 3.73
C LYS A 31 6.14 -8.22 2.44
N LYS A 32 6.45 -9.52 2.49
CA LYS A 32 6.92 -10.27 1.31
C LYS A 32 5.87 -10.29 0.19
N THR A 33 4.59 -10.48 0.54
CA THR A 33 3.49 -10.41 -0.43
C THR A 33 3.34 -9.01 -1.01
N ARG A 34 3.40 -7.98 -0.16
CA ARG A 34 3.35 -6.58 -0.62
C ARG A 34 4.48 -6.26 -1.59
N ASP A 35 5.72 -6.64 -1.25
CA ASP A 35 6.91 -6.37 -2.05
C ASP A 35 6.82 -7.07 -3.42
N GLY A 36 6.32 -8.31 -3.46
CA GLY A 36 6.11 -9.05 -4.71
C GLY A 36 5.04 -8.41 -5.61
N VAL A 37 3.96 -7.90 -5.03
CA VAL A 37 2.96 -7.13 -5.78
C VAL A 37 3.57 -5.84 -6.30
N GLU A 38 4.27 -5.09 -5.46
CA GLU A 38 4.90 -3.82 -5.85
C GLU A 38 5.89 -3.98 -7.00
N ALA A 39 6.71 -5.03 -6.99
CA ALA A 39 7.66 -5.33 -8.06
C ALA A 39 7.01 -5.60 -9.42
N SER A 40 5.73 -5.99 -9.44
CA SER A 40 4.99 -6.29 -10.67
C SER A 40 4.21 -5.08 -11.21
N LEU A 41 4.16 -3.97 -10.46
CA LEU A 41 3.43 -2.77 -10.86
C LEU A 41 4.25 -1.93 -11.84
N ALA A 42 3.57 -1.33 -12.82
CA ALA A 42 4.15 -0.29 -13.69
C ALA A 42 4.27 1.03 -12.92
N ARG A 43 5.09 1.04 -11.87
CA ARG A 43 5.33 2.20 -10.99
C ARG A 43 6.69 2.80 -11.34
N THR A 44 6.71 4.04 -11.79
CA THR A 44 7.97 4.73 -12.09
C THR A 44 8.67 5.11 -10.79
N ILE A 45 9.90 4.62 -10.61
CA ILE A 45 10.84 5.09 -9.59
C ILE A 45 11.73 6.10 -10.31
N PHE A 46 11.51 7.39 -10.06
CA PHE A 46 12.44 8.44 -10.48
C PHE A 46 13.49 8.64 -9.39
#